data_AF-A0A4Q5X8U5-F1
#
_entry.id   AF-A0A4Q5X8U5-F1
#
_cell.length_a   1.000
_cell.length_b   1.000
_cell.length_c   1.000
_cell.angle_alpha   90.00
_cell.angle_beta   90.00
_cell.angle_gamma   90.00
#
_symmetry.space_group_name_H-M   'P 1'
#
loop_
_entity.id
_entity.type
_entity.pdbx_description
1 polymer ?
#
loop_
_entity_poly.entity_id
_entity_poly.type
_entity_poly.pdbx_seq_one_letter_code
_entity_poly.pdbx_strand_id
1 'polypeptide(L)'
;MTKRRMHPLGTTIPLDAELDRRSPLELEDVYREHAAAVSRWVRRLWGPARASGTVDDEDLLHEIFLIVQRQLASFRGEAALTTWLYAITVRVVTARRRKERWRQLIWRRAAPELAAEPSDAASAEHARAETSRMVYALLDTLKERDRTLLILFELEQLPGAEVAAILGIPEKNLWVALSRARARLKKAFESRYDDGKSEGVSHGDL
;
A
#
# COMPACT_ATOMS: atom_id res chain seq x y z
N MET A 1 72.72 -26.88 -14.90
CA MET A 1 71.80 -25.73 -14.93
C MET A 1 70.54 -26.08 -14.12
N THR A 2 70.21 -25.19 -13.18
CA THR A 2 68.92 -24.96 -12.50
C THR A 2 68.30 -26.03 -11.58
N LYS A 3 68.41 -25.75 -10.28
CA LYS A 3 67.74 -26.35 -9.11
C LYS A 3 66.24 -26.03 -9.05
N ARG A 4 65.43 -26.89 -8.40
CA ARG A 4 64.40 -26.55 -7.37
C ARG A 4 63.71 -27.85 -6.90
N ARG A 5 64.18 -28.45 -5.80
CA ARG A 5 63.66 -28.40 -4.41
C ARG A 5 62.27 -29.04 -4.23
N MET A 6 62.26 -30.23 -3.62
CA MET A 6 61.18 -30.72 -2.76
C MET A 6 60.97 -29.76 -1.57
N HIS A 7 59.72 -29.52 -1.18
CA HIS A 7 59.31 -29.10 0.16
C HIS A 7 58.18 -30.05 0.62
N PRO A 8 58.25 -30.64 1.83
CA PRO A 8 57.14 -31.39 2.41
C PRO A 8 56.33 -30.54 3.42
N LEU A 9 55.04 -30.90 3.54
CA LEU A 9 54.04 -30.68 4.60
C LEU A 9 53.99 -29.32 5.33
N GLY A 10 52.82 -28.67 5.24
CA GLY A 10 52.42 -27.56 6.10
C GLY A 10 50.93 -27.21 5.97
N THR A 11 50.14 -27.73 6.90
CA THR A 11 49.03 -27.01 7.57
C THR A 11 47.73 -26.71 6.80
N THR A 12 46.70 -27.45 7.21
CA THR A 12 45.26 -27.18 7.21
C THR A 12 44.86 -25.70 7.37
N ILE A 13 44.00 -25.18 6.48
CA ILE A 13 42.84 -24.34 6.84
C ILE A 13 41.72 -24.66 5.82
N PRO A 14 40.49 -24.98 6.25
CA PRO A 14 39.38 -25.38 5.39
C PRO A 14 38.82 -24.16 4.62
N LEU A 15 38.38 -24.36 3.37
CA LEU A 15 37.56 -23.37 2.65
C LEU A 15 36.08 -23.51 3.04
N ASP A 16 35.82 -23.70 4.33
CA ASP A 16 34.51 -23.57 4.96
C ASP A 16 34.33 -22.15 5.55
N ALA A 17 35.19 -21.20 5.16
CA ALA A 17 35.42 -19.94 5.87
C ALA A 17 34.89 -18.68 5.18
N GLU A 18 33.86 -18.77 4.33
CA GLU A 18 33.10 -17.58 3.91
C GLU A 18 31.60 -17.86 3.72
N LEU A 19 31.03 -18.74 4.55
CA LEU A 19 29.59 -19.02 4.62
C LEU A 19 28.87 -18.26 5.74
N ASP A 20 29.34 -17.07 6.09
CA ASP A 20 28.52 -16.19 6.94
C ASP A 20 28.76 -14.72 6.63
N ARG A 21 27.77 -14.08 5.96
CA ARG A 21 26.93 -13.04 6.60
C ARG A 21 25.95 -12.37 5.62
N ARG A 22 24.65 -12.60 5.89
CA ARG A 22 23.42 -11.78 5.63
C ARG A 22 22.43 -12.25 4.54
N SER A 23 21.34 -12.82 5.07
CA SER A 23 19.99 -13.13 4.55
C SER A 23 19.81 -14.46 3.79
N PRO A 24 19.24 -15.51 4.42
CA PRO A 24 18.79 -16.75 3.75
C PRO A 24 17.51 -16.56 2.90
N LEU A 25 17.17 -15.30 2.58
CA LEU A 25 15.98 -14.95 1.81
C LEU A 25 16.41 -14.49 0.43
N GLU A 26 16.13 -15.30 -0.58
CA GLU A 26 16.31 -14.93 -1.98
C GLU A 26 15.11 -14.11 -2.46
N LEU A 27 15.37 -13.09 -3.29
CA LEU A 27 14.31 -12.24 -3.83
C LEU A 27 13.26 -13.06 -4.59
N GLU A 28 13.70 -14.08 -5.32
CA GLU A 28 12.81 -14.93 -6.11
C GLU A 28 11.77 -15.64 -5.24
N ASP A 29 12.18 -16.18 -4.10
CA ASP A 29 11.28 -16.86 -3.16
C ASP A 29 10.29 -15.86 -2.54
N VAL A 30 10.80 -14.71 -2.09
CA VAL A 30 9.98 -13.62 -1.53
C VAL A 30 8.95 -13.13 -2.55
N TYR A 31 9.34 -13.00 -3.82
CA TYR A 31 8.44 -12.59 -4.90
C TYR A 31 7.38 -13.66 -5.16
N ARG A 32 7.81 -14.91 -5.37
CA ARG A 32 6.93 -16.05 -5.67
C ARG A 32 5.88 -16.24 -4.58
N GLU A 33 6.27 -16.10 -3.31
CA GLU A 33 5.38 -16.30 -2.17
C GLU A 33 4.45 -15.10 -1.91
N HIS A 34 4.94 -13.87 -2.10
CA HIS A 34 4.24 -12.68 -1.60
C HIS A 34 3.73 -11.71 -2.66
N ALA A 35 4.05 -11.88 -3.95
CA ALA A 35 3.61 -10.96 -5.00
C ALA A 35 2.08 -10.79 -5.02
N ALA A 36 1.32 -11.88 -4.94
CA ALA A 36 -0.14 -11.83 -4.92
C ALA A 36 -0.71 -11.04 -3.72
N ALA A 37 -0.09 -11.20 -2.55
CA ALA A 37 -0.47 -10.46 -1.35
C ALA A 37 -0.17 -8.96 -1.50
N VAL A 38 1.03 -8.63 -2.00
CA VAL A 38 1.45 -7.24 -2.25
C VAL A 38 0.53 -6.59 -3.30
N SER A 39 0.20 -7.25 -4.40
CA SER A 39 -0.74 -6.72 -5.40
C SER A 39 -2.12 -6.46 -4.80
N ARG A 40 -2.61 -7.35 -3.92
CA ARG A 40 -3.88 -7.13 -3.20
C ARG A 40 -3.80 -5.89 -2.29
N TRP A 41 -2.71 -5.73 -1.54
CA TRP A 41 -2.49 -4.55 -0.69
C TRP A 41 -2.39 -3.27 -1.51
N VAL A 42 -1.68 -3.31 -2.65
CA VAL A 42 -1.59 -2.20 -3.61
C VAL A 42 -2.99 -1.81 -4.06
N ARG A 43 -3.81 -2.75 -4.55
CA ARG A 43 -5.19 -2.47 -4.97
C ARG A 43 -6.03 -1.92 -3.83
N ARG A 44 -5.87 -2.44 -2.60
CA ARG A 44 -6.62 -1.97 -1.43
C ARG A 44 -6.24 -0.54 -1.04
N LEU A 45 -4.95 -0.21 -1.04
CA LEU A 45 -4.44 1.11 -0.67
C LEU A 45 -4.69 2.15 -1.77
N TRP A 46 -4.48 1.75 -3.03
CA TRP A 46 -4.71 2.59 -4.22
C TRP A 46 -6.19 2.90 -4.42
N GLY A 47 -7.05 1.90 -4.31
CA GLY A 47 -8.50 2.02 -4.48
C GLY A 47 -8.97 2.03 -5.94
N PRO A 48 -10.23 1.63 -6.21
CA PRO A 48 -10.77 1.42 -7.55
C PRO A 48 -10.92 2.72 -8.36
N ALA A 49 -11.22 3.84 -7.71
CA ALA A 49 -11.44 5.13 -8.39
C ALA A 49 -10.19 5.65 -9.13
N ARG A 50 -8.99 5.13 -8.82
CA ARG A 50 -7.71 5.56 -9.42
C ARG A 50 -7.07 4.49 -10.28
N ALA A 51 -7.66 3.29 -10.36
CA ALA A 51 -7.21 2.22 -11.22
C ALA A 51 -7.64 2.42 -12.70
N SER A 52 -8.56 3.36 -12.97
CA SER A 52 -9.16 3.58 -14.30
C SER A 52 -8.27 4.30 -15.33
N GLY A 53 -6.94 4.11 -15.31
CA GLY A 53 -6.14 4.40 -16.52
C GLY A 53 -4.92 5.33 -16.41
N THR A 54 -4.20 5.40 -15.29
CA THR A 54 -2.88 6.11 -15.28
C THR A 54 -1.74 5.42 -14.53
N VAL A 55 -2.02 4.45 -13.65
CA VAL A 55 -1.00 3.66 -12.96
C VAL A 55 -1.47 2.23 -12.89
N ASP A 56 -0.73 1.33 -13.51
CA ASP A 56 -0.94 -0.11 -13.44
C ASP A 56 -0.58 -0.59 -12.01
N ASP A 57 -1.38 -1.49 -11.44
CA ASP A 57 -1.00 -2.13 -10.17
C ASP A 57 0.29 -2.95 -10.31
N GLU A 58 0.58 -3.41 -11.53
CA GLU A 58 1.87 -4.03 -11.90
C GLU A 58 3.05 -3.07 -11.76
N ASP A 59 2.91 -1.79 -12.14
CA ASP A 59 3.99 -0.80 -12.01
C ASP A 59 4.37 -0.58 -10.54
N LEU A 60 3.35 -0.45 -9.68
CA LEU A 60 3.55 -0.30 -8.24
C LEU A 60 4.15 -1.56 -7.63
N LEU A 61 3.71 -2.73 -8.06
CA LEU A 61 4.27 -4.00 -7.65
C LEU A 61 5.77 -4.07 -7.99
N HIS A 62 6.13 -3.75 -9.23
CA HIS A 62 7.53 -3.70 -9.66
C HIS A 62 8.35 -2.70 -8.83
N GLU A 63 7.84 -1.48 -8.64
CA GLU A 63 8.51 -0.45 -7.83
C GLU A 63 8.76 -0.95 -6.38
N ILE A 64 7.77 -1.63 -5.78
CA ILE A 64 7.88 -2.22 -4.45
C ILE A 64 8.96 -3.30 -4.43
N PHE A 65 8.94 -4.25 -5.36
CA PHE A 65 9.91 -5.35 -5.37
C PHE A 65 11.33 -4.91 -5.71
N LEU A 66 11.51 -3.84 -6.48
CA LEU A 66 12.81 -3.18 -6.65
C LEU A 66 13.34 -2.60 -5.33
N ILE A 67 12.45 -2.06 -4.48
CA ILE A 67 12.84 -1.60 -3.14
C ILE A 67 13.14 -2.78 -2.22
N VAL A 68 12.34 -3.84 -2.29
CA VAL A 68 12.56 -5.09 -1.54
C VAL A 68 13.94 -5.64 -1.85
N GLN A 69 14.29 -5.81 -3.13
CA GLN A 69 15.62 -6.29 -3.54
C GLN A 69 16.75 -5.48 -2.90
N ARG A 70 16.64 -4.14 -2.92
CA ARG A 70 17.66 -3.26 -2.34
C ARG A 70 17.75 -3.34 -0.81
N GLN A 71 16.66 -3.71 -0.13
CA GLN A 71 16.58 -3.70 1.33
C GLN A 71 16.61 -5.11 1.95
N LEU A 72 16.51 -6.18 1.14
CA LEU A 72 16.40 -7.56 1.62
C LEU A 72 17.63 -8.03 2.40
N ALA A 73 18.82 -7.67 1.95
CA ALA A 73 20.07 -7.96 2.65
C ALA A 73 20.19 -7.24 4.02
N SER A 74 19.37 -6.22 4.25
CA SER A 74 19.32 -5.47 5.51
C SER A 74 18.17 -5.88 6.43
N PHE A 75 17.31 -6.80 5.99
CA PHE A 75 16.21 -7.30 6.80
C PHE A 75 16.74 -8.16 7.95
N ARG A 76 16.48 -7.73 9.19
CA ARG A 76 17.03 -8.34 10.41
C ARG A 76 16.09 -9.33 11.09
N GLY A 77 14.87 -9.52 10.59
CA GLY A 77 13.88 -10.40 11.22
C GLY A 77 13.27 -9.85 12.52
N GLU A 78 13.43 -8.55 12.80
CA GLU A 78 12.85 -7.90 14.00
C GLU A 78 11.31 -7.83 13.96
N ALA A 79 10.73 -7.96 12.76
CA ALA A 79 9.30 -8.11 12.51
C ALA A 79 9.08 -9.23 11.50
N ALA A 80 7.84 -9.73 11.37
CA ALA A 80 7.51 -10.69 10.33
C ALA A 80 7.81 -10.09 8.94
N LEU A 81 8.25 -10.93 8.00
CA LEU A 81 8.54 -10.53 6.62
C LEU A 81 7.33 -9.85 5.97
N THR A 82 6.14 -10.37 6.22
CA THR A 82 4.87 -9.81 5.75
C THR A 82 4.65 -8.38 6.26
N THR A 83 4.86 -8.11 7.55
CA THR A 83 4.75 -6.77 8.14
C THR A 83 5.77 -5.80 7.50
N TRP A 84 6.99 -6.27 7.24
CA TRP A 84 8.02 -5.47 6.57
C TRP A 84 7.68 -5.14 5.11
N LEU A 85 7.22 -6.14 4.34
CA LEU A 85 6.72 -5.94 2.97
C LEU A 85 5.52 -4.98 2.94
N TYR A 86 4.63 -5.10 3.93
CA TYR A 86 3.48 -4.20 4.09
C TYR A 86 3.94 -2.76 4.32
N ALA A 87 4.92 -2.55 5.19
CA ALA A 87 5.48 -1.22 5.45
C ALA A 87 6.08 -0.57 4.19
N ILE A 88 6.81 -1.36 3.38
CA ILE A 88 7.32 -0.89 2.08
C ILE A 88 6.17 -0.52 1.15
N THR A 89 5.16 -1.40 1.05
CA THR A 89 3.97 -1.20 0.19
C THR A 89 3.23 0.09 0.56
N VAL A 90 2.95 0.30 1.85
CA VAL A 90 2.29 1.51 2.35
C VAL A 90 3.11 2.75 2.01
N ARG A 91 4.43 2.71 2.23
CA ARG A 91 5.32 3.84 1.92
C ARG A 91 5.25 4.22 0.43
N VAL A 92 5.36 3.24 -0.46
CA VAL A 92 5.34 3.46 -1.91
C VAL A 92 3.97 3.98 -2.36
N VAL A 93 2.90 3.29 -1.98
CA VAL A 93 1.54 3.64 -2.41
C VAL A 93 1.13 5.02 -1.90
N THR A 94 1.42 5.35 -0.63
CA THR A 94 1.08 6.68 -0.08
C THR A 94 1.89 7.80 -0.73
N ALA A 95 3.17 7.57 -1.04
CA ALA A 95 4.00 8.53 -1.77
C ALA A 95 3.45 8.76 -3.19
N ARG A 96 3.10 7.69 -3.90
CA ARG A 96 2.52 7.76 -5.24
C ARG A 96 1.17 8.47 -5.24
N ARG A 97 0.28 8.14 -4.28
CA ARG A 97 -1.01 8.82 -4.11
C ARG A 97 -0.86 10.30 -3.80
N ARG A 98 0.12 10.67 -2.99
CA ARG A 98 0.44 12.08 -2.72
C ARG A 98 0.86 12.78 -4.01
N LYS A 99 1.81 12.22 -4.76
CA LYS A 99 2.26 12.76 -6.06
C LYS A 99 1.10 12.94 -7.04
N GLU A 100 0.18 11.96 -7.10
CA GLU A 100 -1.00 12.05 -7.97
C GLU A 100 -1.97 13.16 -7.55
N ARG A 101 -2.25 13.30 -6.25
CA ARG A 101 -3.06 14.42 -5.74
C ARG A 101 -2.44 15.77 -6.10
N TRP A 102 -1.12 15.94 -5.95
CA TRP A 102 -0.42 17.16 -6.37
C TRP A 102 -0.53 17.41 -7.88
N ARG A 103 -0.34 16.36 -8.68
CA ARG A 103 -0.49 16.42 -10.14
C ARG A 103 -1.89 16.92 -10.50
N GLN A 104 -2.94 16.27 -9.98
CA GLN A 104 -4.34 16.65 -10.23
C GLN A 104 -4.64 18.10 -9.83
N LEU A 105 -4.11 18.57 -8.68
CA LEU A 105 -4.27 19.97 -8.26
C LEU A 105 -3.63 20.97 -9.24
N ILE A 106 -2.47 20.62 -9.82
CA ILE A 106 -1.77 21.44 -10.81
C ILE A 106 -2.55 21.44 -12.14
N TRP A 107 -2.97 20.27 -12.64
CA TRP A 107 -3.70 20.17 -13.91
C TRP A 107 -5.09 20.81 -13.84
N ARG A 108 -5.83 20.66 -12.75
CA ARG A 108 -7.14 21.31 -12.55
C ARG A 108 -7.04 22.83 -12.55
N ARG A 109 -5.86 23.38 -12.22
CA ARG A 109 -5.58 24.82 -12.32
C ARG A 109 -5.22 25.26 -13.74
N ALA A 110 -4.83 24.33 -14.62
CA ALA A 110 -4.36 24.59 -15.99
C ALA A 110 -5.44 24.34 -17.07
N ALA A 111 -6.41 23.44 -16.84
CA ALA A 111 -7.56 23.22 -17.72
C ALA A 111 -8.73 22.64 -16.92
N PRO A 112 -9.94 23.23 -16.95
CA PRO A 112 -11.10 22.65 -16.29
C PRO A 112 -11.85 21.77 -17.28
N GLU A 113 -11.70 20.44 -17.26
CA GLU A 113 -12.60 19.64 -18.09
C GLU A 113 -12.96 18.21 -17.63
N LEU A 114 -14.24 17.92 -17.92
CA LEU A 114 -15.03 16.69 -18.08
C LEU A 114 -14.95 15.62 -16.97
N ALA A 115 -15.98 15.65 -16.12
CA ALA A 115 -16.38 14.50 -15.32
C ALA A 115 -16.87 13.39 -16.27
N ALA A 116 -16.27 12.21 -16.17
CA ALA A 116 -16.78 11.01 -16.83
C ALA A 116 -18.09 10.58 -16.14
N GLU A 117 -19.15 10.41 -16.92
CA GLU A 117 -20.43 9.89 -16.44
C GLU A 117 -20.32 8.40 -16.09
N PRO A 118 -20.99 7.93 -15.02
CA PRO A 118 -21.03 6.52 -14.69
C PRO A 118 -21.91 5.75 -15.69
N SER A 119 -21.34 4.70 -16.30
CA SER A 119 -22.07 3.74 -17.13
C SER A 119 -22.78 2.71 -16.25
N ASP A 120 -24.11 2.70 -16.33
CA ASP A 120 -24.99 1.74 -15.65
C ASP A 120 -24.94 0.36 -16.33
N ALA A 121 -24.64 -0.68 -15.55
CA ALA A 121 -24.93 -2.06 -15.93
C ALA A 121 -25.25 -2.89 -14.67
N ALA A 122 -26.55 -3.08 -14.40
CA ALA A 122 -27.06 -3.74 -13.21
C ALA A 122 -26.72 -5.25 -13.17
N SER A 123 -25.84 -5.63 -12.23
CA SER A 123 -25.58 -7.00 -11.78
C SER A 123 -25.22 -6.97 -10.29
N ALA A 124 -25.40 -8.06 -9.54
CA ALA A 124 -25.05 -8.11 -8.11
C ALA A 124 -23.55 -7.80 -7.85
N GLU A 125 -22.69 -8.12 -8.82
CA GLU A 125 -21.27 -7.74 -8.83
C GLU A 125 -21.07 -6.23 -9.02
N HIS A 126 -21.93 -5.59 -9.83
CA HIS A 126 -21.96 -4.13 -10.00
C HIS A 126 -22.35 -3.42 -8.71
N ALA A 127 -23.36 -3.92 -7.97
CA ALA A 127 -23.76 -3.34 -6.69
C ALA A 127 -22.63 -3.40 -5.62
N ARG A 128 -21.87 -4.49 -5.58
CA ARG A 128 -20.68 -4.62 -4.71
C ARG A 128 -19.54 -3.71 -5.14
N ALA A 129 -19.30 -3.59 -6.44
CA ALA A 129 -18.32 -2.69 -7.01
C ALA A 129 -18.69 -1.22 -6.71
N GLU A 130 -19.96 -0.87 -6.82
CA GLU A 130 -20.47 0.48 -6.56
C GLU A 130 -20.40 0.85 -5.08
N THR A 131 -20.79 -0.08 -4.19
CA THR A 131 -20.60 0.08 -2.74
C THR A 131 -19.11 0.27 -2.41
N SER A 132 -18.23 -0.52 -3.02
CA SER A 132 -16.79 -0.40 -2.84
C SER A 132 -16.28 0.96 -3.32
N ARG A 133 -16.68 1.41 -4.51
CA ARG A 133 -16.34 2.73 -5.06
C ARG A 133 -16.78 3.85 -4.13
N MET A 134 -18.01 3.79 -3.61
CA MET A 134 -18.53 4.77 -2.65
C MET A 134 -17.67 4.83 -1.37
N VAL A 135 -17.35 3.67 -0.77
CA VAL A 135 -16.48 3.60 0.42
C VAL A 135 -15.11 4.22 0.12
N TYR A 136 -14.53 3.90 -1.03
CA TYR A 136 -13.23 4.43 -1.42
C TYR A 136 -13.25 5.92 -1.74
N ALA A 137 -14.34 6.44 -2.31
CA ALA A 137 -14.56 7.87 -2.53
C ALA A 137 -14.63 8.62 -1.21
N LEU A 138 -15.35 8.09 -0.21
CA LEU A 138 -15.40 8.65 1.14
C LEU A 138 -14.02 8.65 1.80
N LEU A 139 -13.30 7.52 1.74
CA LEU A 139 -11.92 7.44 2.23
C LEU A 139 -10.98 8.42 1.51
N ASP A 140 -11.23 8.75 0.25
CA ASP A 140 -10.42 9.71 -0.52
C ASP A 140 -10.58 11.16 -0.05
N THR A 141 -11.70 11.51 0.60
CA THR A 141 -11.92 12.82 1.23
C THR A 141 -11.04 13.04 2.47
N LEU A 142 -10.54 11.96 3.07
CA LEU A 142 -9.73 12.02 4.27
C LEU A 142 -8.28 12.45 3.97
N LYS A 143 -7.58 12.89 5.02
CA LYS A 143 -6.12 13.02 4.99
C LYS A 143 -5.51 11.64 4.73
N GLU A 144 -4.45 11.60 3.91
CA GLU A 144 -3.83 10.33 3.48
C GLU A 144 -3.47 9.43 4.66
N ARG A 145 -2.97 10.00 5.77
CA ARG A 145 -2.66 9.25 6.99
C ARG A 145 -3.88 8.59 7.64
N ASP A 146 -5.00 9.30 7.74
CA ASP A 146 -6.23 8.77 8.34
C ASP A 146 -6.85 7.68 7.43
N ARG A 147 -6.78 7.89 6.10
CA ARG A 147 -7.15 6.87 5.11
C ARG A 147 -6.33 5.60 5.27
N THR A 148 -5.00 5.71 5.25
CA THR A 148 -4.11 4.55 5.37
C THR A 148 -4.39 3.80 6.68
N LEU A 149 -4.50 4.51 7.80
CA LEU A 149 -4.85 3.93 9.10
C LEU A 149 -6.13 3.08 9.04
N LEU A 150 -7.20 3.61 8.46
CA LEU A 150 -8.48 2.89 8.34
C LEU A 150 -8.38 1.68 7.42
N ILE A 151 -7.62 1.77 6.32
CA ILE A 151 -7.41 0.63 5.43
C ILE A 151 -6.65 -0.49 6.16
N LEU A 152 -5.55 -0.15 6.84
CA LEU A 152 -4.73 -1.13 7.56
C LEU A 152 -5.51 -1.82 8.68
N PHE A 153 -6.28 -1.06 9.45
CA PHE A 153 -6.96 -1.58 10.64
C PHE A 153 -8.31 -2.21 10.30
N GLU A 154 -9.18 -1.54 9.54
CA GLU A 154 -10.56 -2.02 9.33
C GLU A 154 -10.65 -3.01 8.17
N LEU A 155 -9.90 -2.76 7.09
CA LEU A 155 -10.05 -3.51 5.85
C LEU A 155 -9.08 -4.68 5.75
N GLU A 156 -7.89 -4.51 6.30
CA GLU A 156 -6.79 -5.48 6.27
C GLU A 156 -6.64 -6.19 7.62
N GLN A 157 -7.39 -5.74 8.64
CA GLN A 157 -7.50 -6.38 9.96
C GLN A 157 -6.15 -6.65 10.63
N LEU A 158 -5.16 -5.80 10.37
CA LEU A 158 -3.85 -5.93 10.97
C LEU A 158 -3.90 -5.61 12.48
N PRO A 159 -3.11 -6.31 13.30
CA PRO A 159 -3.00 -6.01 14.72
C PRO A 159 -2.58 -4.55 14.97
N GLY A 160 -3.13 -3.92 16.01
CA GLY A 160 -2.85 -2.52 16.33
C GLY A 160 -1.36 -2.21 16.44
N ALA A 161 -0.59 -3.08 17.10
CA ALA A 161 0.86 -2.97 17.20
C ALA A 161 1.56 -2.93 15.83
N GLU A 162 1.14 -3.76 14.87
CA GLU A 162 1.69 -3.77 13.51
C GLU A 162 1.32 -2.50 12.74
N VAL A 163 0.07 -2.05 12.84
CA VAL A 163 -0.36 -0.79 12.21
C VAL A 163 0.43 0.40 12.78
N ALA A 164 0.66 0.41 14.09
CA ALA A 164 1.44 1.44 14.75
C ALA A 164 2.90 1.44 14.27
N ALA A 165 3.52 0.27 14.15
CA ALA A 165 4.86 0.10 13.60
C ALA A 165 4.96 0.56 12.14
N ILE A 166 4.02 0.14 11.29
CA ILE A 166 3.95 0.53 9.87
C ILE A 166 3.80 2.06 9.72
N LEU A 167 2.99 2.69 10.56
CA LEU A 167 2.74 4.14 10.53
C LEU A 167 3.76 4.98 11.30
N GLY A 168 4.75 4.34 11.92
CA GLY A 168 5.81 5.00 12.70
C GLY A 168 5.27 5.79 13.89
N ILE A 169 4.28 5.26 14.62
CA ILE A 169 3.72 5.92 15.82
C ILE A 169 3.66 4.99 17.02
N PRO A 170 3.64 5.55 18.25
CA PRO A 170 3.33 4.77 19.44
C PRO A 170 1.95 4.14 19.36
N GLU A 171 1.81 2.88 19.79
CA GLU A 171 0.53 2.17 19.79
C GLU A 171 -0.55 2.91 20.60
N LYS A 172 -0.20 3.54 21.72
CA LYS A 172 -1.13 4.40 22.48
C LYS A 172 -1.74 5.53 21.64
N ASN A 173 -0.99 6.06 20.66
CA ASN A 173 -1.45 7.13 19.78
C ASN A 173 -2.31 6.59 18.64
N LEU A 174 -2.19 5.30 18.31
CA LEU A 174 -2.98 4.63 17.27
C LEU A 174 -4.47 4.73 17.60
N TRP A 175 -4.87 4.34 18.81
CA TRP A 175 -6.28 4.30 19.22
C TRP A 175 -6.95 5.68 19.16
N VAL A 176 -6.21 6.72 19.58
CA VAL A 176 -6.67 8.10 19.48
C VAL A 176 -6.78 8.55 18.02
N ALA A 177 -5.80 8.20 17.18
CA ALA A 177 -5.84 8.50 15.75
C ALA A 177 -7.01 7.77 15.06
N LEU A 178 -7.28 6.52 15.44
CA LEU A 178 -8.34 5.69 14.87
C LEU A 178 -9.72 6.25 15.21
N SER A 179 -9.94 6.62 16.48
CA SER A 179 -11.16 7.29 16.91
C SER A 179 -11.42 8.57 16.09
N ARG A 180 -10.39 9.42 15.91
CA ARG A 180 -10.49 10.64 15.10
C ARG A 180 -10.74 10.35 13.62
N ALA A 181 -10.10 9.34 13.05
CA ALA A 181 -10.28 8.94 11.66
C ALA A 181 -11.70 8.42 11.42
N ARG A 182 -12.24 7.58 12.31
CA ARG A 182 -13.63 7.09 12.27
C ARG A 182 -14.63 8.24 12.36
N ALA A 183 -14.43 9.19 13.28
CA ALA A 183 -15.29 10.35 13.40
C ALA A 183 -15.31 11.20 12.11
N ARG A 184 -14.15 11.38 11.46
CA ARG A 184 -14.07 12.09 10.17
C ARG A 184 -14.75 11.32 9.04
N LEU A 185 -14.59 10.01 8.98
CA LEU A 185 -15.28 9.18 7.99
C LEU A 185 -16.80 9.24 8.17
N LYS A 186 -17.29 9.16 9.42
CA LYS A 186 -18.71 9.31 9.74
C LYS A 186 -19.25 10.66 9.29
N LYS A 187 -18.55 11.76 9.59
CA LYS A 187 -18.94 13.10 9.13
C LYS A 187 -18.97 13.22 7.61
N ALA A 188 -18.00 12.64 6.91
CA ALA A 188 -17.96 12.65 5.44
C ALA A 188 -19.13 11.84 4.85
N PHE A 189 -19.50 10.73 5.49
CA PHE A 189 -20.66 9.94 5.10
C PHE A 189 -21.98 10.70 5.33
N GLU A 190 -22.17 11.31 6.50
CA GLU A 190 -23.35 12.11 6.84
C GLU A 190 -23.55 13.28 5.87
N SER A 191 -22.48 14.05 5.59
CA SER A 191 -22.54 15.17 4.63
C SER A 191 -23.01 14.70 3.25
N ARG A 192 -22.51 13.56 2.76
CA ARG A 192 -22.90 13.03 1.46
C ARG A 192 -24.34 12.49 1.44
N TYR A 193 -24.81 11.95 2.56
CA TYR A 193 -26.17 11.45 2.70
C TYR A 193 -27.20 12.58 2.80
N ASP A 194 -26.87 13.67 3.50
CA ASP A 194 -27.71 14.86 3.60
C ASP A 194 -27.80 15.59 2.24
N ASP A 195 -26.70 15.69 1.48
CA ASP A 195 -26.70 16.23 0.10
C ASP A 195 -27.56 15.38 -0.86
N GLY A 196 -27.54 14.05 -0.72
CA GLY A 196 -28.38 13.16 -1.52
C GLY A 196 -29.88 13.24 -1.20
N LYS A 197 -30.25 13.71 0.00
CA LYS A 197 -31.65 13.97 0.38
C LYS A 197 -32.18 15.31 -0.14
N SER A 198 -31.33 16.31 -0.30
CA SER A 198 -31.74 17.63 -0.82
C SER A 198 -31.93 17.65 -2.34
N GLU A 199 -31.19 16.85 -3.10
CA GLU A 199 -31.41 16.67 -4.55
C GLU A 199 -32.67 15.86 -4.89
N GLY A 200 -33.13 14.98 -3.98
CA GLY A 200 -34.32 14.13 -4.17
C GLY A 200 -35.68 14.77 -3.87
N VAL A 201 -35.75 16.04 -3.46
CA VAL A 201 -37.00 16.72 -3.06
C VAL A 201 -37.52 17.69 -4.15
N SER A 202 -36.88 17.79 -5.32
CA SER A 202 -37.31 18.68 -6.41
C SER A 202 -37.75 17.91 -7.66
N HIS A 203 -38.79 17.07 -7.56
CA HIS A 203 -39.69 16.71 -8.68
C HIS A 203 -40.88 15.92 -8.14
N GLY A 204 -41.80 16.63 -7.48
CA GLY A 204 -42.99 16.03 -6.90
C GLY A 204 -44.06 17.05 -6.57
N ASP A 205 -44.17 18.12 -7.35
CA ASP A 205 -45.34 18.98 -7.41
C ASP A 205 -45.63 19.21 -8.89
N LEU A 206 -46.69 18.58 -9.39
CA LEU A 206 -47.68 19.09 -10.35
C LEU A 206 -48.76 18.01 -10.57
#